data_AF-A0A150VJK3-F1
#
_entry.id   AF-A0A150VJK3-F1
#
_cell.length_a   1.000
_cell.length_b   1.000
_cell.length_c   1.000
_cell.angle_alpha   90.00
_cell.angle_beta   90.00
_cell.angle_gamma   90.00
#
_symmetry.space_group_name_H-M   'P 1'
#
loop_
_entity.id
_entity.type
_entity.pdbx_description
1 polymer ?
#
loop_
_entity_poly.entity_id
_entity_poly.type
_entity_poly.pdbx_seq_one_letter_code
_entity_poly.pdbx_strand_id
1 'polypeptide(L)'
;MGFSGHLVFACSKRPLLEAPMFNSTGPELRDDVHECQPRPGGWQTLQLKQGIWEDEHLSTLVEWTKAPACFADVSDSSVALVTGLDADGHRWQAWLNLDNAAALLVEKPEDVDDVSLWLATPEFEEAIGHKRAELDAEVPADAEGALVWASAAGVQAATQRSRIEELLRTRETFVEELFDALLDELGFPEAVHPAPQP
;
A
#
# COMPACT_ATOMS: atom_id res chain seq x y z
N MET A 1 11.04 15.20 -5.55
CA MET A 1 10.36 15.31 -4.25
C MET A 1 9.41 14.12 -4.21
N GLY A 2 9.66 13.15 -3.34
CA GLY A 2 8.77 12.00 -3.16
C GLY A 2 7.54 12.39 -2.35
N PHE A 3 6.55 11.52 -2.37
CA PHE A 3 5.33 11.60 -1.59
C PHE A 3 5.47 10.74 -0.34
N SER A 4 5.04 11.29 0.80
CA SER A 4 4.88 10.54 2.04
C SER A 4 3.46 10.71 2.55
N GLY A 5 2.78 9.61 2.82
CA GLY A 5 1.36 9.61 3.14
C GLY A 5 0.72 8.27 2.86
N HIS A 6 -0.58 8.26 2.63
CA HIS A 6 -1.35 7.04 2.48
C HIS A 6 -2.10 7.00 1.16
N LEU A 7 -2.05 5.86 0.48
CA LEU A 7 -2.96 5.55 -0.62
C LEU A 7 -4.06 4.65 -0.08
N VAL A 8 -5.32 5.06 -0.12
CA VAL A 8 -6.46 4.31 0.42
C VAL A 8 -7.34 3.86 -0.73
N PHE A 9 -7.55 2.56 -0.86
CA PHE A 9 -8.32 1.96 -1.93
C PHE A 9 -9.54 1.20 -1.39
N ALA A 10 -10.73 1.53 -1.91
CA ALA A 10 -11.97 0.86 -1.52
C ALA A 10 -13.08 0.98 -2.58
N CYS A 11 -14.10 0.13 -2.46
CA CYS A 11 -15.29 0.17 -3.30
C CYS A 11 -16.44 0.91 -2.62
N SER A 12 -16.99 1.93 -3.28
CA SER A 12 -18.17 2.64 -2.82
C SER A 12 -18.98 3.20 -3.98
N LYS A 13 -20.31 3.25 -3.81
CA LYS A 13 -21.22 3.94 -4.73
C LYS A 13 -21.20 5.47 -4.59
N ARG A 14 -20.65 5.96 -3.48
CA ARG A 14 -20.48 7.39 -3.16
C ARG A 14 -18.99 7.72 -3.15
N PRO A 15 -18.60 8.99 -3.33
CA PRO A 15 -17.21 9.41 -3.16
C PRO A 15 -16.65 8.93 -1.82
N LEU A 16 -15.44 8.36 -1.82
CA LEU A 16 -14.82 7.89 -0.58
C LEU A 16 -14.62 9.02 0.45
N LEU A 17 -14.40 10.24 -0.01
CA LEU A 17 -14.32 11.44 0.83
C LEU A 17 -15.58 11.73 1.66
N GLU A 18 -16.74 11.17 1.30
CA GLU A 18 -17.97 11.30 2.09
C GLU A 18 -18.03 10.32 3.27
N ALA A 19 -17.05 9.43 3.42
CA ALA A 19 -17.03 8.45 4.50
C ALA A 19 -16.91 9.15 5.87
N PRO A 20 -17.60 8.65 6.92
CA PRO A 20 -17.70 9.33 8.22
C PRO A 20 -16.37 9.71 8.87
N MET A 21 -15.31 8.92 8.69
CA MET A 21 -14.00 9.23 9.27
C MET A 21 -13.37 10.50 8.68
N PHE A 22 -13.76 10.90 7.47
CA PHE A 22 -13.28 12.14 6.86
C PHE A 22 -14.13 13.37 7.24
N ASN A 23 -15.33 13.17 7.82
CA ASN A 23 -16.26 14.26 8.19
C ASN A 23 -15.88 15.01 9.47
N SER A 24 -15.08 14.41 10.36
CA SER A 24 -14.71 15.00 11.66
C SER A 24 -13.59 16.05 11.55
N THR A 25 -13.04 16.24 10.36
CA THR A 25 -11.80 16.96 10.12
C THR A 25 -12.07 18.19 9.24
N GLY A 26 -11.58 19.35 9.66
CA GLY A 26 -11.93 20.66 9.12
C GLY A 26 -11.58 20.87 7.63
N PRO A 27 -11.90 22.05 7.07
CA PRO A 27 -11.69 22.37 5.65
C PRO A 27 -10.24 22.21 5.16
N GLU A 28 -9.24 22.25 6.07
CA GLU A 28 -7.81 22.03 5.75
C GLU A 28 -7.53 20.62 5.21
N LEU A 29 -8.32 19.60 5.59
CA LEU A 29 -8.09 18.23 5.11
C LEU A 29 -8.37 18.09 3.60
N ARG A 30 -9.27 18.90 3.02
CA ARG A 30 -9.59 18.81 1.59
C ARG A 30 -8.44 19.21 0.68
N ASP A 31 -7.52 20.05 1.17
CA ASP A 31 -6.31 20.42 0.44
C ASP A 31 -5.20 19.35 0.58
N ASP A 32 -5.36 18.44 1.55
CA ASP A 32 -4.42 17.37 1.88
C ASP A 32 -4.87 15.98 1.39
N VAL A 33 -6.06 15.90 0.76
CA VAL A 33 -6.59 14.69 0.14
C VAL A 33 -6.78 14.89 -1.36
N HIS A 34 -6.21 13.98 -2.14
CA HIS A 34 -6.32 13.97 -3.58
C HIS A 34 -7.09 12.71 -4.01
N GLU A 35 -8.16 12.87 -4.77
CA GLU A 35 -8.84 11.74 -5.41
C GLU A 35 -8.02 11.30 -6.63
N CYS A 36 -7.56 10.06 -6.63
CA CYS A 36 -6.92 9.46 -7.79
C CYS A 36 -7.98 9.12 -8.85
N GLN A 37 -7.51 8.73 -10.05
CA GLN A 37 -8.41 8.35 -11.13
C GLN A 37 -9.32 7.18 -10.71
N PRO A 38 -10.64 7.31 -10.84
CA PRO A 38 -11.56 6.27 -10.42
C PRO A 38 -11.46 5.03 -11.31
N ARG A 39 -11.68 3.88 -10.70
CA ARG A 39 -11.74 2.58 -11.36
C ARG A 39 -13.21 2.17 -11.54
N PRO A 40 -13.58 1.53 -12.67
CA PRO A 40 -14.95 1.04 -12.88
C PRO A 40 -15.48 0.20 -11.71
N GLY A 41 -16.81 0.16 -11.53
CA GLY A 41 -17.43 -0.65 -10.49
C GLY A 41 -17.47 -0.01 -9.09
N GLY A 42 -17.11 1.28 -8.97
CA GLY A 42 -17.14 2.02 -7.70
C GLY A 42 -15.84 1.97 -6.91
N TRP A 43 -14.80 1.35 -7.49
CA TRP A 43 -13.45 1.33 -6.94
C TRP A 43 -12.79 2.71 -7.06
N GLN A 44 -12.28 3.20 -5.94
CA GLN A 44 -11.72 4.54 -5.82
C GLN A 44 -10.44 4.48 -4.99
N THR A 45 -9.45 5.30 -5.35
CA THR A 45 -8.22 5.49 -4.58
C THR A 45 -8.15 6.93 -4.09
N LEU A 46 -7.88 7.14 -2.80
CA LEU A 46 -7.58 8.44 -2.21
C LEU A 46 -6.10 8.50 -1.85
N GLN A 47 -5.44 9.61 -2.17
CA GLN A 47 -4.09 9.93 -1.72
C GLN A 47 -4.19 10.95 -0.58
N LEU A 48 -3.78 10.56 0.62
CA LEU A 48 -3.83 11.34 1.85
C LEU A 48 -2.41 11.73 2.26
N LYS A 49 -2.18 12.98 2.69
CA LYS A 49 -0.90 13.33 3.33
C LYS A 49 -0.67 12.55 4.64
N GLN A 50 0.60 12.49 5.05
CA GLN A 50 1.01 11.84 6.30
C GLN A 50 0.27 12.42 7.53
N GLY A 51 -0.10 11.55 8.46
CA GLY A 51 -0.79 11.90 9.71
C GLY A 51 -2.33 12.02 9.62
N ILE A 52 -2.92 11.77 8.44
CA ILE A 52 -4.38 11.78 8.25
C ILE A 52 -5.01 10.41 8.46
N TRP A 53 -4.26 9.34 8.18
CA TRP A 53 -4.74 7.96 8.24
C TRP A 53 -4.15 7.22 9.45
N GLU A 54 -4.93 6.31 10.01
CA GLU A 54 -4.60 5.46 11.16
C GLU A 54 -5.15 4.05 10.85
N ASP A 55 -4.56 3.00 11.42
CA ASP A 55 -4.94 1.61 11.14
C ASP A 55 -6.43 1.33 11.45
N GLU A 56 -6.98 1.97 12.48
CA GLU A 56 -8.38 1.87 12.90
C GLU A 56 -9.37 2.45 11.88
N HIS A 57 -8.90 3.31 10.98
CA HIS A 57 -9.72 3.83 9.89
C HIS A 57 -10.01 2.75 8.84
N LEU A 58 -9.16 1.73 8.69
CA LEU A 58 -9.36 0.66 7.73
C LEU A 58 -10.60 -0.20 8.09
N SER A 59 -10.75 -0.58 9.36
CA SER A 59 -11.94 -1.33 9.80
C SER A 59 -13.22 -0.49 9.64
N THR A 60 -13.16 0.79 9.98
CA THR A 60 -14.27 1.73 9.81
C THR A 60 -14.66 1.86 8.33
N LEU A 61 -13.67 1.89 7.43
CA LEU A 61 -13.88 1.95 5.99
C LEU A 61 -14.60 0.70 5.48
N VAL A 62 -14.10 -0.49 5.81
CA VAL A 62 -14.71 -1.77 5.42
C VAL A 62 -16.13 -1.88 5.96
N GLU A 63 -16.37 -1.46 7.21
CA GLU A 63 -17.70 -1.44 7.81
C GLU A 63 -18.66 -0.49 7.09
N TRP A 64 -18.18 0.64 6.60
CA TRP A 64 -18.98 1.63 5.90
C TRP A 64 -19.27 1.23 4.44
N THR A 65 -18.26 0.73 3.72
CA THR A 65 -18.39 0.31 2.31
C THR A 65 -19.09 -1.04 2.18
N LYS A 66 -19.03 -1.89 3.21
CA LYS A 66 -19.41 -3.31 3.15
C LYS A 66 -18.65 -4.08 2.07
N ALA A 67 -17.44 -3.63 1.74
CA ALA A 67 -16.55 -4.22 0.76
C ALA A 67 -15.11 -4.21 1.28
N PRO A 68 -14.24 -5.13 0.82
CA PRO A 68 -12.83 -5.09 1.16
C PRO A 68 -12.18 -3.77 0.79
N ALA A 69 -11.23 -3.35 1.62
CA ALA A 69 -10.44 -2.15 1.42
C ALA A 69 -8.97 -2.44 1.73
N CYS A 70 -8.09 -1.61 1.20
CA CYS A 70 -6.69 -1.62 1.59
C CYS A 70 -6.14 -0.20 1.66
N PHE A 71 -5.01 -0.03 2.32
CA PHE A 71 -4.22 1.17 2.20
C PHE A 71 -2.73 0.83 2.07
N ALA A 72 -1.96 1.74 1.47
CA ALA A 72 -0.51 1.70 1.44
C ALA A 72 0.03 2.89 2.24
N ASP A 73 0.84 2.64 3.26
CA ASP A 73 1.63 3.67 3.93
C ASP A 73 2.94 3.87 3.15
N VAL A 74 3.05 5.02 2.48
CA VAL A 74 4.13 5.36 1.55
C VAL A 74 5.13 6.30 2.22
N SER A 75 6.42 5.97 2.11
CA SER A 75 7.52 6.81 2.59
C SER A 75 8.46 7.24 1.45
N ASP A 76 8.49 8.56 1.20
CA ASP A 76 9.29 9.24 0.18
C ASP A 76 9.17 8.62 -1.23
N SER A 77 7.98 8.08 -1.55
CA SER A 77 7.69 7.28 -2.74
C SER A 77 8.60 6.06 -2.96
N SER A 78 9.47 5.74 -2.01
CA SER A 78 10.55 4.76 -2.19
C SER A 78 10.18 3.37 -1.63
N VAL A 79 9.29 3.33 -0.65
CA VAL A 79 8.83 2.11 0.03
C VAL A 79 7.38 2.29 0.45
N ALA A 80 6.60 1.21 0.43
CA ALA A 80 5.28 1.21 1.05
C ALA A 80 4.97 -0.09 1.78
N LEU A 81 4.23 0.01 2.88
CA LEU A 81 3.57 -1.13 3.51
C LEU A 81 2.09 -1.13 3.12
N VAL A 82 1.68 -2.12 2.35
CA VAL A 82 0.28 -2.33 1.99
C VAL A 82 -0.39 -3.16 3.07
N THR A 83 -1.56 -2.73 3.53
CA THR A 83 -2.40 -3.46 4.45
C THR A 83 -3.81 -3.56 3.87
N GLY A 84 -4.31 -4.77 3.68
CA GLY A 84 -5.67 -5.01 3.24
C GLY A 84 -6.51 -5.70 4.30
N LEU A 85 -7.82 -5.39 4.30
CA LEU A 85 -8.81 -5.97 5.19
C LEU A 85 -10.06 -6.30 4.38
N ASP A 86 -10.56 -7.53 4.52
CA ASP A 86 -11.83 -7.94 3.95
C ASP A 86 -13.01 -7.75 4.91
N ALA A 87 -14.23 -7.96 4.41
CA ALA A 87 -15.46 -7.81 5.19
C ALA A 87 -15.64 -8.90 6.27
N ASP A 88 -14.89 -10.00 6.18
CA ASP A 88 -14.89 -11.11 7.14
C ASP A 88 -13.82 -10.93 8.23
N GLY A 89 -13.00 -9.87 8.13
CA GLY A 89 -11.95 -9.53 9.07
C GLY A 89 -10.59 -10.16 8.78
N HIS A 90 -10.41 -10.82 7.63
CA HIS A 90 -9.09 -11.29 7.22
C HIS A 90 -8.22 -10.11 6.81
N ARG A 91 -7.06 -10.01 7.46
CA ARG A 91 -6.04 -8.98 7.21
C ARG A 91 -4.84 -9.61 6.54
N TRP A 92 -4.29 -8.92 5.54
CA TRP A 92 -3.01 -9.26 4.94
C TRP A 92 -2.13 -8.01 4.86
N GLN A 93 -0.82 -8.22 4.75
CA GLN A 93 0.15 -7.15 4.55
C GLN A 93 1.17 -7.57 3.51
N ALA A 94 1.76 -6.59 2.83
CA ALA A 94 2.90 -6.83 1.96
C ALA A 94 3.75 -5.55 1.84
N TRP A 95 5.06 -5.72 1.75
CA TRP A 95 5.97 -4.63 1.45
C TRP A 95 6.11 -4.45 -0.06
N LEU A 96 6.05 -3.20 -0.52
CA LEU A 96 6.45 -2.79 -1.85
C LEU A 96 7.86 -2.22 -1.81
N ASN A 97 8.69 -2.65 -2.76
CA ASN A 97 10.12 -2.33 -2.84
C ASN A 97 10.92 -2.87 -1.65
N LEU A 98 11.11 -4.20 -1.62
CA LEU A 98 11.73 -4.93 -0.51
C LEU A 98 13.14 -4.45 -0.15
N ASP A 99 13.89 -3.91 -1.11
CA ASP A 99 15.22 -3.35 -0.86
C ASP A 99 15.15 -2.13 0.06
N ASN A 100 14.25 -1.19 -0.24
CA ASN A 100 14.06 0.01 0.57
C ASN A 100 13.34 -0.33 1.89
N ALA A 101 12.42 -1.31 1.89
CA ALA A 101 11.83 -1.84 3.11
C ALA A 101 12.89 -2.47 4.04
N ALA A 102 13.81 -3.26 3.49
CA ALA A 102 14.89 -3.84 4.26
C ALA A 102 15.78 -2.77 4.88
N ALA A 103 16.18 -1.75 4.10
CA ALA A 103 16.97 -0.63 4.61
C ALA A 103 16.26 0.17 5.72
N LEU A 104 14.93 0.32 5.62
CA LEU A 104 14.11 1.01 6.62
C LEU A 104 13.97 0.20 7.92
N LEU A 105 13.85 -1.13 7.81
CA LEU A 105 13.56 -2.03 8.93
C LEU A 105 14.80 -2.57 9.65
N VAL A 106 16.00 -2.29 9.15
CA VAL A 106 17.23 -2.67 9.86
C VAL A 106 17.36 -1.83 11.12
N GLU A 107 17.28 -2.51 12.26
CA GLU A 107 17.48 -1.88 13.56
C GLU A 107 18.95 -1.58 13.80
N LYS A 108 19.21 -0.40 14.35
CA LYS A 108 20.55 -0.04 14.83
C LYS A 108 20.88 -0.91 16.05
N PRO A 109 22.05 -1.55 16.10
CA PRO A 109 22.53 -2.23 17.30
C PRO A 109 22.54 -1.31 18.53
N GLU A 110 22.28 -1.87 19.71
CA GLU A 110 22.21 -1.11 20.97
C GLU A 110 23.56 -0.46 21.34
N ASP A 111 24.67 -1.06 20.92
CA ASP A 111 26.05 -0.67 21.21
C ASP A 111 26.62 0.41 20.29
N VAL A 112 25.87 0.81 19.24
CA VAL A 112 26.28 1.89 18.34
C VAL A 112 25.61 3.19 18.75
N ASP A 113 26.38 4.16 19.27
CA ASP A 113 25.82 5.42 19.76
C ASP A 113 25.34 6.38 18.64
N ASP A 114 25.87 6.26 17.41
CA ASP A 114 25.56 7.14 16.28
C ASP A 114 25.10 6.35 15.05
N VAL A 115 23.87 6.58 14.63
CA VAL A 115 23.27 5.99 13.41
C VAL A 115 24.13 6.27 12.18
N SER A 116 24.73 7.46 12.07
CA SER A 116 25.54 7.84 10.90
C SER A 116 26.81 6.98 10.77
N LEU A 117 27.38 6.56 11.91
CA LEU A 117 28.52 5.65 11.93
C LEU A 117 28.09 4.23 11.56
N TRP A 118 26.91 3.80 12.00
CA TRP A 118 26.31 2.51 11.62
C TRP A 118 26.05 2.41 10.12
N LEU A 119 25.38 3.41 9.53
CA LEU A 119 25.01 3.40 8.10
C LEU A 119 26.21 3.32 7.15
N ALA A 120 27.42 3.67 7.62
CA ALA A 120 28.65 3.64 6.84
C ALA A 120 29.42 2.33 6.95
N THR A 121 28.94 1.33 7.70
CA THR A 121 29.66 0.08 7.92
C THR A 121 29.21 -1.06 6.99
N PRO A 122 30.10 -2.01 6.66
CA PRO A 122 29.72 -3.22 5.93
C PRO A 122 28.68 -4.07 6.66
N GLU A 123 28.70 -4.09 8.00
CA GLU A 123 27.74 -4.84 8.80
C GLU A 123 26.31 -4.33 8.62
N PHE A 124 26.13 -3.03 8.32
CA PHE A 124 24.82 -2.50 7.93
C PHE A 124 24.36 -3.04 6.59
N GLU A 125 25.24 -3.13 5.58
CA GLU A 125 24.90 -3.74 4.28
C GLU A 125 24.55 -5.22 4.43
N GLU A 126 25.27 -5.95 5.29
CA GLU A 126 24.95 -7.35 5.62
C GLU A 126 23.60 -7.49 6.32
N ALA A 127 23.30 -6.58 7.27
CA ALA A 127 22.01 -6.55 7.96
C ALA A 127 20.85 -6.26 7.00
N ILE A 128 21.03 -5.36 6.03
CA ILE A 128 20.06 -5.13 4.95
C ILE A 128 19.87 -6.40 4.14
N GLY A 129 20.97 -7.08 3.76
CA GLY A 129 20.91 -8.33 3.01
C GLY A 129 20.12 -9.42 3.75
N HIS A 130 20.34 -9.55 5.07
CA HIS A 130 19.59 -10.48 5.91
C HIS A 130 18.11 -10.10 6.00
N LYS A 131 17.80 -8.84 6.30
CA LYS A 131 16.42 -8.34 6.40
C LYS A 131 15.66 -8.52 5.07
N ARG A 132 16.32 -8.25 3.94
CA ARG A 132 15.75 -8.47 2.61
C ARG A 132 15.41 -9.95 2.38
N ALA A 133 16.28 -10.87 2.81
CA ALA A 133 16.01 -12.30 2.68
C ALA A 133 14.85 -12.76 3.58
N GLU A 134 14.69 -12.18 4.77
CA GLU A 134 13.52 -12.42 5.62
C GLU A 134 12.23 -11.94 4.93
N LEU A 135 12.22 -10.71 4.40
CA LEU A 135 11.06 -10.17 3.67
C LEU A 135 10.73 -11.00 2.42
N ASP A 136 11.75 -11.41 1.65
CA ASP A 136 11.57 -12.24 0.45
C ASP A 136 10.96 -13.63 0.76
N ALA A 137 11.21 -14.16 1.96
CA ALA A 137 10.64 -15.42 2.42
C ALA A 137 9.15 -15.32 2.75
N GLU A 138 8.65 -14.13 3.11
CA GLU A 138 7.23 -13.87 3.39
C GLU A 138 6.43 -13.58 2.10
N VAL A 139 7.09 -13.16 1.01
CA VAL A 139 6.44 -12.83 -0.28
C VAL A 139 5.41 -13.87 -0.75
N PRO A 140 5.65 -15.20 -0.67
CA PRO A 140 4.65 -16.17 -1.04
C PRO A 140 3.38 -16.07 -0.19
N ALA A 141 3.49 -15.89 1.13
CA ALA A 141 2.35 -15.78 2.03
C ALA A 141 1.60 -14.45 1.79
N ASP A 142 2.33 -13.36 1.60
CA ASP A 142 1.79 -12.04 1.28
C ASP A 142 0.98 -12.05 -0.03
N ALA A 143 1.54 -12.67 -1.08
CA ALA A 143 0.86 -12.83 -2.37
C ALA A 143 -0.42 -13.67 -2.26
N GLU A 144 -0.41 -14.71 -1.43
CA GLU A 144 -1.59 -15.52 -1.15
C GLU A 144 -2.67 -14.72 -0.40
N GLY A 145 -2.28 -13.96 0.62
CA GLY A 145 -3.18 -13.06 1.36
C GLY A 145 -3.84 -12.02 0.45
N ALA A 146 -3.05 -11.39 -0.43
CA ALA A 146 -3.55 -10.43 -1.42
C ALA A 146 -4.56 -11.05 -2.39
N LEU A 147 -4.31 -12.27 -2.88
CA LEU A 147 -5.24 -12.98 -3.77
C LEU A 147 -6.53 -13.40 -3.08
N VAL A 148 -6.45 -13.86 -1.83
CA VAL A 148 -7.63 -14.20 -1.01
C VAL A 148 -8.48 -12.95 -0.78
N TRP A 149 -7.85 -11.83 -0.44
CA TRP A 149 -8.52 -10.53 -0.28
C TRP A 149 -9.18 -10.04 -1.58
N ALA A 150 -8.49 -10.12 -2.73
CA ALA A 150 -9.06 -9.76 -4.02
C ALA A 150 -10.26 -10.65 -4.38
N SER A 151 -10.18 -11.94 -4.06
CA SER A 151 -11.28 -12.89 -4.24
C SER A 151 -12.49 -12.53 -3.36
N ALA A 152 -12.26 -12.12 -2.10
CA ALA A 152 -13.31 -11.62 -1.22
C ALA A 152 -13.96 -10.33 -1.73
N ALA A 153 -13.24 -9.54 -2.53
CA ALA A 153 -13.77 -8.36 -3.22
C ALA A 153 -14.65 -8.71 -4.44
N GLY A 154 -14.83 -10.01 -4.73
CA GLY A 154 -15.57 -10.49 -5.89
C GLY A 154 -14.80 -10.36 -7.20
N VAL A 155 -13.50 -10.05 -7.13
CA VAL A 155 -12.62 -9.97 -8.29
C VAL A 155 -11.98 -11.34 -8.47
N GLN A 156 -12.25 -11.98 -9.61
CA GLN A 156 -11.51 -13.17 -9.99
C GLN A 156 -10.16 -12.72 -10.50
N ALA A 157 -9.12 -12.82 -9.67
CA ALA A 157 -7.75 -12.63 -10.12
C ALA A 157 -7.52 -13.59 -11.30
N ALA A 158 -7.42 -13.05 -12.51
CA ALA A 158 -7.04 -13.82 -13.70
C ALA A 158 -5.56 -14.28 -13.61
N THR A 159 -4.86 -13.76 -12.62
CA THR A 159 -3.43 -13.81 -12.43
C THR A 159 -3.00 -14.93 -11.50
N GLN A 160 -1.88 -15.55 -11.83
CA GLN A 160 -1.28 -16.62 -11.03
C GLN A 160 -0.51 -16.02 -9.85
N ARG A 161 -0.51 -16.69 -8.70
CA ARG A 161 0.30 -16.35 -7.51
C ARG A 161 1.73 -15.93 -7.86
N SER A 162 2.38 -16.66 -8.76
CA SER A 162 3.76 -16.37 -9.20
C SER A 162 3.94 -14.98 -9.80
N ARG A 163 2.93 -14.40 -10.46
CA ARG A 163 2.99 -13.03 -11.00
C ARG A 163 2.91 -11.98 -9.90
N ILE A 164 2.04 -12.18 -8.91
CA ILE A 164 1.97 -11.29 -7.74
C ILE A 164 3.28 -11.36 -6.96
N GLU A 165 3.83 -12.56 -6.79
CA GLU A 165 5.14 -12.76 -6.16
C GLU A 165 6.29 -12.07 -6.93
N GLU A 166 6.30 -12.13 -8.26
CA GLU A 166 7.26 -11.40 -9.10
C GLU A 166 7.10 -9.88 -8.92
N LEU A 167 5.85 -9.39 -8.88
CA LEU A 167 5.56 -7.98 -8.69
C LEU A 167 6.02 -7.47 -7.31
N LEU A 168 5.74 -8.22 -6.23
CA LEU A 168 6.20 -7.84 -4.87
C LEU A 168 7.72 -7.79 -4.75
N ARG A 169 8.44 -8.58 -5.57
CA ARG A 169 9.91 -8.55 -5.67
C ARG A 169 10.45 -7.48 -6.62
N THR A 170 9.58 -6.81 -7.38
CA THR A 170 9.98 -5.79 -8.34
C THR A 170 10.43 -4.52 -7.60
N ARG A 171 11.35 -3.81 -8.24
CA ARG A 171 11.88 -2.53 -7.77
C ARG A 171 11.38 -1.45 -8.71
N GLU A 172 10.79 -0.41 -8.14
CA GLU A 172 10.42 0.78 -8.90
C GLU A 172 10.93 2.03 -8.21
N THR A 173 11.00 3.11 -8.98
CA THR A 173 11.40 4.42 -8.46
C THR A 173 10.29 5.03 -7.59
N PHE A 174 9.03 4.78 -7.95
CA PHE A 174 7.85 5.27 -7.26
C PHE A 174 6.96 4.07 -6.89
N VAL A 175 6.77 3.83 -5.59
CA VAL A 175 5.96 2.70 -5.10
C VAL A 175 4.47 2.87 -5.35
N GLU A 176 4.01 4.08 -5.64
CA GLU A 176 2.65 4.37 -6.07
C GLU A 176 2.34 3.65 -7.40
N GLU A 177 3.32 3.57 -8.30
CA GLU A 177 3.20 2.82 -9.57
C GLU A 177 3.14 1.31 -9.31
N LEU A 178 3.92 0.80 -8.34
CA LEU A 178 3.83 -0.60 -7.90
C LEU A 178 2.49 -0.91 -7.24
N PHE A 179 1.94 0.04 -6.48
CA PHE A 179 0.64 -0.13 -5.85
C PHE A 179 -0.48 -0.22 -6.90
N ASP A 180 -0.47 0.66 -7.91
CA ASP A 180 -1.43 0.58 -9.01
C ASP A 180 -1.27 -0.71 -9.82
N ALA A 181 -0.04 -1.11 -10.14
CA ALA A 181 0.24 -2.38 -10.81
C ALA A 181 -0.21 -3.59 -9.98
N LEU A 182 -0.10 -3.54 -8.65
CA LEU A 182 -0.59 -4.59 -7.76
C LEU A 182 -2.10 -4.72 -7.85
N LEU A 183 -2.84 -3.60 -7.83
CA LEU A 183 -4.29 -3.62 -8.00
C LEU A 183 -4.68 -4.17 -9.38
N ASP A 184 -3.98 -3.77 -10.44
CA ASP A 184 -4.23 -4.26 -11.80
C ASP A 184 -3.98 -5.79 -11.90
N GLU A 185 -2.86 -6.28 -11.38
CA GLU A 185 -2.51 -7.70 -11.39
C GLU A 185 -3.42 -8.54 -10.50
N LEU A 186 -3.96 -7.98 -9.41
CA LEU A 186 -5.01 -8.63 -8.61
C LEU A 186 -6.37 -8.71 -9.32
N GLY A 187 -6.49 -8.07 -10.49
CA GLY A 187 -7.65 -8.10 -11.37
C GLY A 187 -8.63 -6.96 -11.13
N PHE A 188 -8.28 -5.94 -10.32
CA PHE A 188 -9.13 -4.77 -10.20
C PHE A 188 -9.16 -4.02 -11.53
N PRO A 189 -10.29 -3.35 -11.86
CA PRO A 189 -10.39 -2.59 -13.10
C PRO A 189 -9.30 -1.52 -13.18
N GLU A 190 -8.67 -1.36 -14.34
CA GLU A 190 -7.69 -0.30 -14.58
C GLU A 190 -8.32 1.08 -14.32
N ALA A 191 -7.50 2.01 -13.82
CA ALA A 191 -7.92 3.38 -13.61
C ALA A 191 -8.24 4.03 -14.97
N VAL A 192 -9.38 4.73 -15.07
CA VAL A 192 -9.75 5.38 -16.33
C VAL A 192 -8.88 6.62 -16.50
N HIS A 193 -7.86 6.55 -17.37
CA HIS A 193 -7.16 7.75 -17.79
C HIS A 193 -8.12 8.66 -18.56
N PRO A 194 -8.30 9.94 -18.17
CA PRO A 194 -8.99 10.88 -19.02
C PRO A 194 -8.20 10.96 -20.33
N ALA A 195 -8.89 10.79 -21.47
CA ALA A 195 -8.29 10.98 -22.77
C ALA A 195 -7.58 12.35 -22.80
N PRO A 196 -6.35 12.45 -23.34
CA PRO A 196 -5.68 13.74 -23.46
C PRO A 196 -6.61 14.68 -24.25
N GLN A 197 -6.95 15.81 -23.64
CA GLN A 197 -7.73 16.84 -24.32
C GLN A 197 -6.96 17.29 -25.58
N PRO A 198 -7.63 17.39 -26.75
CA PRO A 198 -6.99 17.76 -28.00
C PRO A 198 -6.48 19.20 -28.03
#